data_AF-A0A969E4N9-F1
#
_entry.id   AF-A0A969E4N9-F1
#
_cell.length_a   1.000
_cell.length_b   1.000
_cell.length_c   1.000
_cell.angle_alpha   90.00
_cell.angle_beta   90.00
_cell.angle_gamma   90.00
#
_symmetry.space_group_name_H-M   'P 1'
#
loop_
_entity.id
_entity.type
_entity.pdbx_description
1 polymer ?
#
loop_
_entity_poly.entity_id
_entity_poly.type
_entity_poly.pdbx_seq_one_letter_code
_entity_poly.pdbx_strand_id
1 'polypeptide(L)' 'MATASERNGSHFDVQRSKDGKTFTTIGQVKAVGNSLTLQRYEFSDENPLSGTNYYRLNAVDLDGAAK' A
#
# COMPACT_ATOMS: atom_id res chain seq x y z
N MET A 1 19.72 -11.62 21.82
CA MET A 1 19.27 -12.18 20.53
C MET A 1 18.26 -11.20 19.97
N ALA A 2 18.71 -10.20 19.22
CA ALA A 2 17.81 -9.31 18.50
C ALA A 2 17.41 -10.03 17.21
N THR A 3 16.28 -10.72 17.19
CA THR A 3 15.56 -10.94 15.95
C THR A 3 14.95 -9.61 15.56
N ALA A 4 15.81 -8.69 15.11
CA ALA A 4 15.39 -7.49 14.41
C ALA A 4 14.65 -7.98 13.19
N SER A 5 13.33 -8.05 13.31
CA SER A 5 12.44 -8.21 12.18
C SER A 5 12.81 -7.10 11.21
N GLU A 6 13.57 -7.43 10.18
CA GLU A 6 13.71 -6.65 8.96
C GLU A 6 12.32 -6.61 8.32
N ARG A 7 11.42 -5.82 8.93
CA ARG A 7 10.19 -5.32 8.31
C ARG A 7 10.63 -4.26 7.30
N ASN A 8 11.27 -4.74 6.25
CA ASN A 8 11.73 -3.96 5.13
C ASN A 8 10.54 -3.71 4.20
N GLY A 9 9.48 -3.06 4.69
CA GLY A 9 8.43 -2.51 3.82
C GLY A 9 8.95 -1.24 3.16
N SER A 10 8.89 -1.14 1.83
CA SER A 10 9.27 0.09 1.09
C SER A 10 8.14 1.08 1.11
N HIS A 11 6.99 0.65 0.61
CA HIS A 11 5.79 1.45 0.50
C HIS A 11 4.56 0.56 0.33
N PHE A 12 3.39 1.15 0.49
CA PHE A 12 2.11 0.56 0.14
C PHE A 12 1.58 1.30 -1.08
N ASP A 13 1.32 0.59 -2.17
CA ASP A 13 0.55 1.15 -3.28
C ASP A 13 -0.93 1.13 -2.91
N VAL A 14 -1.57 2.29 -3.00
CA VAL A 14 -3.02 2.43 -2.96
C VAL A 14 -3.51 2.19 -4.38
N GLN A 15 -4.31 1.14 -4.56
CA GLN A 15 -4.85 0.79 -5.87
C GLN A 15 -6.37 0.86 -5.88
N ARG A 16 -6.92 1.39 -6.97
CA ARG A 16 -8.35 1.48 -7.25
C ARG A 16 -8.75 0.57 -8.40
N SER A 17 -9.92 -0.04 -8.31
CA SER A 17 -10.56 -0.76 -9.39
C SER A 17 -12.03 -0.39 -9.49
N LYS A 18 -12.57 -0.33 -10.71
CA LYS A 18 -14.01 -0.16 -10.97
C LYS A 18 -14.79 -1.48 -10.98
N ASP A 19 -14.08 -2.58 -11.20
CA ASP A 19 -14.64 -3.92 -11.47
C ASP A 19 -14.15 -4.98 -10.48
N GLY A 20 -13.22 -4.62 -9.59
CA GLY A 20 -12.60 -5.52 -8.62
C GLY A 20 -11.59 -6.51 -9.24
N LYS A 21 -11.35 -6.44 -10.56
CA LYS A 21 -10.40 -7.30 -11.28
C LYS A 21 -9.16 -6.52 -11.72
N THR A 22 -9.36 -5.34 -12.29
CA THR A 22 -8.27 -4.49 -12.81
C THR A 22 -7.96 -3.40 -11.81
N PHE A 23 -6.82 -3.49 -11.13
CA PHE A 23 -6.37 -2.52 -10.14
C PHE A 23 -5.35 -1.56 -10.74
N THR A 24 -5.60 -0.26 -10.61
CA THR A 24 -4.69 0.81 -11.03
C THR A 24 -4.16 1.51 -9.80
N THR A 25 -2.84 1.71 -9.71
CA THR A 25 -2.24 2.48 -8.62
C THR A 25 -2.64 3.95 -8.75
N ILE A 26 -3.31 4.46 -7.71
CA ILE A 26 -3.79 5.85 -7.60
C ILE A 26 -2.93 6.69 -6.65
N GLY A 27 -2.12 6.03 -5.82
CA GLY A 27 -1.22 6.68 -4.88
C GLY A 27 -0.25 5.69 -4.26
N GLN A 28 0.81 6.19 -3.64
CA GLN A 28 1.78 5.37 -2.94
C GLN A 28 2.05 5.99 -1.58
N VAL A 29 2.09 5.16 -0.54
CA VAL A 29 2.32 5.60 0.82
C VAL A 29 3.59 4.94 1.34
N LYS A 30 4.62 5.73 1.61
CA LYS A 30 5.89 5.21 2.12
C LYS A 30 5.66 4.47 3.42
N ALA A 31 6.15 3.23 3.48
CA ALA A 31 6.09 2.44 4.68
C ALA A 31 7.19 2.99 5.60
N VAL A 32 6.80 3.70 6.65
CA VAL A 32 7.76 4.19 7.63
C VAL A 32 8.19 2.99 8.46
N GLY A 33 9.33 2.41 8.11
CA GLY A 33 9.87 1.20 8.74
C GLY A 33 9.76 1.25 10.26
N ASN A 34 9.23 0.16 10.84
CA ASN A 34 9.05 -0.02 12.29
C ASN A 34 8.29 1.11 13.01
N SER A 35 7.08 1.44 12.56
CA SER A 35 6.11 2.10 13.46
C SER A 35 5.33 1.02 14.25
N LEU A 36 5.58 0.95 15.56
CA LEU A 36 4.72 0.23 16.54
C LEU A 36 3.36 0.92 16.74
N THR A 37 3.19 2.10 16.14
CA THR A 37 1.98 2.90 16.10
C THR A 37 1.14 2.53 14.88
N LEU A 38 -0.17 2.35 15.09
CA LEU A 38 -1.16 2.16 14.02
C LEU A 38 -1.07 3.32 13.03
N GLN A 39 -0.39 3.12 11.91
CA GLN A 39 -0.30 4.11 10.83
C GLN A 39 -1.67 4.21 10.17
N ARG A 40 -2.37 5.32 10.41
CA ARG A 40 -3.61 5.65 9.70
C ARG A 40 -3.22 6.28 8.38
N TYR A 41 -3.25 5.48 7.32
CA TYR A 41 -3.08 5.98 5.97
C TYR A 41 -4.43 6.44 5.46
N GLU A 42 -4.63 7.75 5.42
CA GLU A 42 -5.81 8.36 4.83
C GLU A 42 -5.47 8.73 3.39
N PHE A 43 -6.23 8.17 2.45
CA PHE A 43 -6.14 8.54 1.04
C PHE A 43 -7.51 9.06 0.62
N SER A 44 -7.56 10.34 0.29
CA SER A 44 -8.75 10.97 -0.28
C SER A 44 -8.74 10.79 -1.78
N ASP A 45 -9.70 10.01 -2.28
CA ASP A 45 -9.91 9.86 -3.71
C ASP A 45 -10.65 11.09 -4.25
N GLU A 46 -9.92 12.04 -4.84
CA GLU A 46 -10.47 13.31 -5.33
C GLU A 46 -11.27 13.17 -6.64
N ASN A 47 -11.13 12.03 -7.33
CA ASN A 47 -11.80 11.78 -8.61
C ASN A 47 -12.32 10.33 -8.67
N PRO A 48 -13.32 9.97 -7.84
CA PRO A 48 -13.84 8.61 -7.81
C PRO A 48 -14.48 8.27 -9.15
N LEU A 49 -14.30 7.03 -9.60
CA LEU A 49 -14.97 6.58 -10.82
C LEU A 49 -16.46 6.50 -10.54
N SER A 50 -17.29 6.86 -11.52
CA SER A 50 -18.74 6.69 -11.39
C SER A 50 -19.09 5.23 -11.16
N GLY A 51 -19.81 4.95 -10.08
CA GLY A 51 -20.23 3.61 -9.68
C GLY A 51 -19.42 3.04 -8.50
N THR A 52 -19.27 1.72 -8.48
CA THR A 52 -18.57 1.02 -7.40
C THR A 52 -17.05 1.15 -7.56
N ASN A 53 -16.38 1.63 -6.52
CA ASN A 53 -14.93 1.67 -6.45
C ASN A 53 -14.43 0.68 -5.41
N TYR A 54 -13.50 -0.18 -5.83
CA TYR A 54 -12.80 -1.12 -4.97
C TYR A 54 -11.41 -0.58 -4.70
N TYR A 55 -11.01 -0.60 -3.43
CA TYR A 55 -9.70 -0.14 -3.00
C TYR A 55 -8.95 -1.29 -2.32
N ARG A 56 -7.66 -1.41 -2.62
CA ARG A 56 -6.77 -2.33 -1.91
C ARG A 56 -5.41 -1.68 -1.68
N LEU A 57 -4.73 -2.13 -0.64
CA LEU A 57 -3.35 -1.79 -0.37
C LEU A 57 -2.46 -2.94 -0.85
N ASN A 58 -1.47 -2.63 -1.68
CA ASN A 58 -0.43 -3.57 -2.08
C ASN A 58 0.85 -3.21 -1.34
N ALA A 59 1.29 -4.06 -0.41
CA ALA A 59 2.54 -3.87 0.30
C ALA A 59 3.70 -4.22 -0.63
N VAL A 60 4.62 -3.28 -0.82
CA VAL A 60 5.87 -3.47 -1.57
C VAL A 60 7.00 -3.47 -0.57
N ASP A 61 7.70 -4.58 -0.47
CA ASP A 61 8.88 -4.71 0.37
C ASP A 61 10.10 -4.04 -0.31
N LEU A 62 11.01 -3.46 0.49
CA LEU A 62 12.34 -2.95 0.08
C LEU A 62 13.24 -4.06 -0.41
N ASP A 63 12.86 -5.31 -0.16
CA ASP A 63 13.49 -6.48 -0.75
C ASP A 63 13.07 -6.56 -2.22
N GLY A 64 13.66 -5.69 -3.04
CA GLY A 64 13.76 -5.89 -4.48
C GLY A 64 14.61 -7.12 -4.83
N ALA A 65 14.54 -8.20 -4.05
CA ALA A 65 15.18 -9.46 -4.37
C ALA A 65 14.33 -10.17 -5.42
N ALA A 66 14.52 -9.72 -6.66
CA ALA A 66 14.61 -10.68 -7.74
C ALA A 66 15.63 -11.76 -7.31
N LYS A 67 15.13 -12.96 -7.05
CA LYS A 67 15.91 -14.17 -7.18
C LYS A 67 15.13 -15.16 -8.03
#